data_AF-A0A7C3SQF3-F1
#
_entry.id   AF-A0A7C3SQF3-F1
#
_cell.length_a   1.000
_cell.length_b   1.000
_cell.length_c   1.000
_cell.angle_alpha   90.00
_cell.angle_beta   90.00
_cell.angle_gamma   90.00
#
_symmetry.space_group_name_H-M   'P 1'
#
loop_
_entity.id
_entity.type
_entity.pdbx_description
1 polymer ?
#
loop_
_entity_poly.entity_id
_entity_poly.type
_entity_poly.pdbx_seq_one_letter_code
_entity_poly.pdbx_strand_id
1 'polypeptide(L)'
;MIKRYFNLVLHSHLPYVKKAGRWPFGEEWFYEAMLETYIPLSMCFNRLIEKGIEWHLTLGVTPVLSEMMVDSYMIYETEKYINNKLEMAQKDYELFEKDNKKEAEVAKFYIEYFEKILDFFKNKISYNIVGYWSNLQREGYLDIITSSATHAYLPLLKKNSSIYAQLYVGRESYVRKFNKSPMGIWLPECAYKPGIEKFLEIFDIKYFFVDTHTILGGESSDYPYFKKKEVESKKNNRSIYKPYLVSNSNVIVFGRDSRTSMQVWSAEWGYPGDGVYREFHKKADTSGIQYWRITDKTKGLGEKDVYDPLLAKGRVYEHAEHFVSILENEIEEEGIVTA
;
A
#
# COMPACT_ATOMS: atom_id res chain seq x y z
N MET A 1 29.95 -7.44 7.32
CA MET A 1 28.81 -7.74 8.22
C MET A 1 27.69 -6.79 7.83
N ILE A 2 26.48 -7.30 7.57
CA ILE A 2 25.33 -6.44 7.24
C ILE A 2 24.97 -5.63 8.48
N LYS A 3 24.95 -4.30 8.36
CA LYS A 3 24.71 -3.38 9.49
C LYS A 3 23.24 -2.95 9.61
N ARG A 4 22.51 -2.94 8.50
CA ARG A 4 21.12 -2.48 8.43
C ARG A 4 20.31 -3.35 7.49
N TYR A 5 19.05 -3.54 7.84
CA TYR A 5 18.01 -4.13 7.01
C TYR A 5 16.91 -3.11 6.79
N PHE A 6 16.39 -3.06 5.57
CA PHE A 6 15.21 -2.25 5.25
C PHE A 6 14.02 -3.18 5.05
N ASN A 7 12.99 -3.00 5.87
CA ASN A 7 11.74 -3.74 5.79
C ASN A 7 10.64 -2.79 5.31
N LEU A 8 10.32 -2.86 4.02
CA LEU A 8 9.17 -2.18 3.44
C LEU A 8 7.90 -3.01 3.72
N VAL A 9 6.94 -2.41 4.42
CA VAL A 9 5.66 -3.07 4.78
C VAL A 9 4.50 -2.39 4.06
N LEU A 10 3.95 -3.06 3.05
CA LEU A 10 2.79 -2.56 2.31
C LEU A 10 1.50 -3.12 2.89
N HIS A 11 0.68 -2.28 3.54
CA HIS A 11 -0.62 -2.70 4.08
C HIS A 11 -1.75 -2.47 3.08
N SER A 12 -2.38 -3.56 2.61
CA SER A 12 -3.47 -3.55 1.63
C SER A 12 -4.81 -3.85 2.30
N HIS A 13 -5.70 -2.86 2.29
CA HIS A 13 -7.03 -2.96 2.88
C HIS A 13 -8.08 -2.18 2.10
N LEU A 14 -9.26 -2.80 1.95
CA LEU A 14 -10.53 -2.13 1.71
C LEU A 14 -11.60 -2.81 2.59
N PRO A 15 -12.62 -2.06 3.06
CA PRO A 15 -13.77 -2.67 3.71
C PRO A 15 -14.55 -3.53 2.72
N TYR A 16 -15.51 -4.33 3.21
CA TYR A 16 -16.36 -5.12 2.35
C TYR A 16 -17.29 -4.20 1.53
N VAL A 17 -16.99 -4.03 0.24
CA VAL A 17 -17.74 -3.14 -0.66
C VAL A 17 -18.61 -3.88 -1.67
N LYS A 18 -18.40 -5.20 -1.83
CA LYS A 18 -19.15 -6.03 -2.77
C LYS A 18 -20.66 -5.90 -2.53
N LYS A 19 -21.38 -5.49 -3.57
CA LYS A 19 -22.84 -5.29 -3.59
C LYS A 19 -23.37 -4.30 -2.54
N ALA A 20 -22.52 -3.39 -2.07
CA ALA A 20 -22.86 -2.37 -1.07
C ALA A 20 -23.03 -0.96 -1.68
N GLY A 21 -23.26 -0.88 -2.99
CA GLY A 21 -23.23 0.36 -3.77
C GLY A 21 -22.05 0.37 -4.75
N ARG A 22 -22.16 1.15 -5.83
CA ARG A 22 -21.13 1.20 -6.88
C ARG A 22 -20.28 2.47 -6.81
N TRP A 23 -20.93 3.64 -6.82
CA TRP A 23 -20.31 4.96 -6.86
C TRP A 23 -21.17 5.96 -6.06
N PRO A 24 -20.59 7.02 -5.41
CA PRO A 24 -19.18 7.41 -5.35
C PRO A 24 -18.33 6.59 -4.38
N PHE A 25 -18.98 5.83 -3.52
CA PHE A 25 -18.35 4.92 -2.57
C PHE A 25 -18.95 3.53 -2.75
N GLY A 26 -18.12 2.50 -2.62
CA GLY A 26 -18.54 1.11 -2.83
C GLY A 26 -17.57 0.37 -3.74
N GLU A 27 -18.11 -0.41 -4.67
CA GLU A 27 -17.31 -1.31 -5.49
C GLU A 27 -16.26 -0.61 -6.36
N GLU A 28 -16.50 0.63 -6.79
CA GLU A 28 -15.54 1.36 -7.61
C GLU A 28 -14.20 1.58 -6.89
N TRP A 29 -14.18 1.71 -5.56
CA TRP A 29 -12.92 1.73 -4.80
C TRP A 29 -12.10 0.47 -4.98
N PHE A 30 -12.76 -0.69 -5.05
CA PHE A 30 -12.08 -1.96 -5.28
C PHE A 30 -11.52 -2.00 -6.71
N TYR A 31 -12.29 -1.57 -7.70
CA TYR A 31 -11.86 -1.58 -9.10
C TYR A 31 -10.73 -0.57 -9.36
N GLU A 32 -10.82 0.64 -8.80
CA GLU A 32 -9.75 1.64 -8.81
C GLU A 32 -8.47 1.10 -8.15
N ALA A 33 -8.57 0.46 -6.99
CA ALA A 33 -7.41 -0.12 -6.32
C ALA A 33 -6.80 -1.31 -7.10
N MET A 34 -7.61 -2.14 -7.76
CA MET A 34 -7.12 -3.18 -8.65
C MET A 34 -6.37 -2.59 -9.85
N LEU A 35 -6.95 -1.58 -10.50
CA LEU A 35 -6.41 -0.91 -11.69
C LEU A 35 -5.13 -0.10 -11.38
N GLU A 36 -5.14 0.70 -10.32
CA GLU A 36 -4.09 1.69 -10.06
C GLU A 36 -3.02 1.21 -9.08
N THR A 37 -3.29 0.16 -8.29
CA THR A 37 -2.37 -0.32 -7.25
C THR A 37 -2.01 -1.80 -7.40
N TYR A 38 -2.96 -2.72 -7.25
CA TYR A 38 -2.62 -4.14 -7.03
C TYR A 38 -2.08 -4.84 -8.28
N ILE A 39 -2.71 -4.62 -9.44
CA ILE A 39 -2.20 -5.17 -10.71
C ILE A 39 -0.88 -4.49 -11.09
N PRO A 40 -0.74 -3.14 -11.08
CA PRO A 40 0.54 -2.47 -11.32
C PRO A 40 1.68 -2.91 -10.40
N LEU A 41 1.40 -3.11 -9.11
CA LEU A 41 2.39 -3.61 -8.14
C LEU A 41 2.84 -5.03 -8.51
N SER A 42 1.91 -5.90 -8.89
CA SER A 42 2.21 -7.25 -9.37
C SER A 42 3.03 -7.26 -10.66
N MET A 43 2.75 -6.33 -11.58
CA MET A 43 3.58 -6.09 -12.78
C MET A 43 4.99 -5.62 -12.40
N CYS A 44 5.13 -4.80 -11.35
CA CYS A 44 6.44 -4.39 -10.84
C CYS A 44 7.25 -5.57 -10.33
N PHE A 45 6.65 -6.43 -9.51
CA PHE A 45 7.27 -7.67 -9.03
C PHE A 45 7.73 -8.55 -10.18
N ASN A 46 6.86 -8.75 -11.19
CA ASN A 46 7.21 -9.54 -12.37
C ASN A 46 8.40 -8.94 -13.12
N ARG A 47 8.46 -7.61 -13.30
CA ARG A 47 9.60 -6.95 -13.96
C ARG A 47 10.91 -7.10 -13.20
N LEU A 48 10.88 -7.08 -11.87
CA LEU A 48 12.08 -7.29 -11.06
C LEU A 48 12.62 -8.73 -11.23
N ILE A 49 11.70 -9.72 -11.23
CA ILE A 49 12.04 -11.13 -11.45
C ILE A 49 12.59 -11.35 -12.86
N GLU A 50 11.95 -10.79 -13.90
CA GLU A 50 12.42 -10.90 -15.29
C GLU A 50 13.81 -10.27 -15.50
N LYS A 51 14.18 -9.29 -14.66
CA LYS A 51 15.51 -8.68 -14.64
C LYS A 51 16.53 -9.43 -13.78
N GLY A 52 16.12 -10.53 -13.11
CA GLY A 52 16.98 -11.27 -12.19
C GLY A 52 17.39 -10.48 -10.96
N ILE A 53 16.61 -9.47 -10.55
CA ILE A 53 16.87 -8.68 -9.35
C ILE A 53 16.31 -9.45 -8.15
N GLU A 54 17.14 -9.69 -7.14
CA GLU A 54 16.68 -10.24 -5.87
C GLU A 54 16.04 -9.12 -5.02
N TRP A 55 14.85 -9.38 -4.48
CA TRP A 55 14.12 -8.44 -3.64
C TRP A 55 13.25 -9.19 -2.63
N HIS A 56 13.01 -8.54 -1.50
CA HIS A 56 12.18 -9.08 -0.41
C HIS A 56 11.34 -7.94 0.15
N LEU A 57 10.04 -8.17 0.36
CA LEU A 57 9.17 -7.18 1.01
C LEU A 57 8.04 -7.85 1.79
N THR A 58 7.49 -7.11 2.75
CA THR A 58 6.34 -7.55 3.54
C THR A 58 5.05 -6.99 2.92
N LEU A 59 4.08 -7.86 2.63
CA LEU A 59 2.78 -7.46 2.08
C LEU A 59 1.65 -7.88 3.04
N GLY A 60 1.03 -6.91 3.69
CA GLY A 60 -0.19 -7.12 4.45
C GLY A 60 -1.40 -7.18 3.52
N VAL A 61 -2.16 -8.27 3.58
CA VAL A 61 -3.43 -8.37 2.85
C VAL A 61 -4.53 -8.69 3.85
N THR A 62 -5.45 -7.74 4.04
CA THR A 62 -6.56 -7.99 4.97
C THR A 62 -7.44 -9.15 4.48
N PRO A 63 -7.94 -10.00 5.39
CA PRO A 63 -8.80 -11.12 5.02
C PRO A 63 -10.00 -10.69 4.18
N VAL A 64 -10.74 -9.66 4.61
CA VAL A 64 -11.86 -9.08 3.86
C VAL A 64 -11.51 -8.65 2.43
N LEU A 65 -10.33 -8.05 2.21
CA LEU A 65 -9.86 -7.68 0.87
C LEU A 65 -9.57 -8.93 0.03
N SER A 66 -8.85 -9.89 0.61
CA SER A 66 -8.48 -11.12 -0.09
C SER A 66 -9.71 -11.96 -0.47
N GLU A 67 -10.80 -11.93 0.31
CA GLU A 67 -12.07 -12.56 -0.05
C GLU A 67 -12.68 -11.91 -1.30
N MET A 68 -12.64 -10.58 -1.41
CA MET A 68 -13.12 -9.88 -2.60
C MET A 68 -12.22 -10.11 -3.81
N MET A 69 -10.91 -10.24 -3.63
CA MET A 69 -9.95 -10.49 -4.72
C MET A 69 -10.10 -11.84 -5.40
N VAL A 70 -10.64 -12.85 -4.70
CA VAL A 70 -10.87 -14.20 -5.27
C VAL A 70 -12.33 -14.43 -5.66
N ASP A 71 -13.18 -13.43 -5.49
CA ASP A 71 -14.60 -13.54 -5.79
C ASP A 71 -14.87 -13.34 -7.29
N SER A 72 -15.60 -14.28 -7.90
CA SER A 72 -15.85 -14.29 -9.35
C SER A 72 -16.62 -13.07 -9.85
N TYR A 73 -17.55 -12.54 -9.05
CA TYR A 73 -18.28 -11.32 -9.40
C TYR A 73 -17.36 -10.10 -9.39
N MET A 74 -16.54 -9.95 -8.35
CA MET A 74 -15.59 -8.83 -8.26
C MET A 74 -14.53 -8.89 -9.37
N ILE A 75 -14.03 -10.08 -9.71
CA ILE A 75 -13.09 -10.27 -10.83
C ILE A 75 -13.71 -9.83 -12.15
N TYR A 76 -14.93 -10.30 -12.44
CA TYR A 76 -15.66 -9.94 -13.66
C TYR A 76 -15.89 -8.42 -13.77
N GLU A 77 -16.36 -7.78 -12.69
CA GLU A 77 -16.60 -6.35 -12.68
C GLU A 77 -15.29 -5.53 -12.73
N THR A 78 -14.18 -6.06 -12.21
CA THR A 78 -12.85 -5.45 -12.37
C THR A 78 -12.42 -5.43 -13.83
N GLU A 79 -12.51 -6.56 -14.53
CA GLU A 79 -12.20 -6.61 -15.97
C GLU A 79 -13.09 -5.65 -16.76
N LYS A 80 -14.40 -5.64 -16.48
CA LYS A 80 -15.34 -4.73 -17.11
C LYS A 80 -14.99 -3.26 -16.84
N TYR A 81 -14.61 -2.92 -15.61
CA TYR A 81 -14.20 -1.57 -15.24
C TYR A 81 -12.97 -1.11 -16.03
N ILE A 82 -11.93 -1.95 -16.12
CA ILE A 82 -10.70 -1.61 -16.84
C ILE A 82 -10.98 -1.46 -18.35
N ASN A 83 -11.78 -2.35 -18.95
CA ASN A 83 -12.18 -2.22 -20.36
C ASN A 83 -12.96 -0.91 -20.61
N ASN A 84 -13.86 -0.51 -19.70
CA ASN A 84 -14.56 0.76 -19.81
C ASN A 84 -13.59 1.95 -19.73
N LYS A 85 -12.60 1.92 -18.82
CA LYS A 85 -11.57 2.97 -18.75
C LYS A 85 -10.71 3.04 -20.01
N LEU A 86 -10.39 1.90 -20.62
CA LEU A 86 -9.72 1.83 -21.92
C LEU A 86 -10.56 2.47 -23.03
N GLU A 87 -11.84 2.11 -23.15
CA GLU A 87 -12.75 2.69 -24.15
C GLU A 87 -12.92 4.21 -23.96
N MET A 88 -13.03 4.68 -22.71
CA MET A 88 -13.09 6.10 -22.40
C MET A 88 -11.80 6.83 -22.77
N ALA A 89 -10.63 6.23 -22.51
CA ALA A 89 -9.34 6.82 -22.90
C ALA A 89 -9.20 6.92 -24.42
N GLN A 90 -9.69 5.93 -25.18
CA GLN A 90 -9.72 5.95 -26.65
C GLN A 90 -10.60 7.09 -27.19
N LYS A 91 -11.81 7.26 -26.62
CA LYS A 91 -12.72 8.36 -26.99
C LYS A 91 -12.13 9.74 -26.67
N ASP A 92 -11.49 9.87 -25.51
CA ASP A 92 -10.80 11.10 -25.13
C ASP A 92 -9.61 11.39 -26.05
N TYR A 93 -8.84 10.38 -26.44
CA TYR A 93 -7.74 10.52 -27.40
C TYR A 93 -8.24 11.09 -28.73
N GLU A 94 -9.28 10.50 -29.33
CA GLU A 94 -9.86 10.97 -30.60
C GLU A 94 -10.32 12.43 -30.52
N LEU A 95 -10.97 12.80 -29.40
CA LEU A 95 -11.41 14.18 -29.16
C LEU A 95 -10.24 15.15 -29.01
N PHE A 96 -9.24 14.79 -28.20
CA PHE A 96 -8.08 15.64 -27.94
C PHE A 96 -7.18 15.78 -29.17
N GLU A 97 -6.99 14.71 -29.94
CA GLU A 97 -6.21 14.73 -31.18
C GLU A 97 -6.87 15.64 -32.22
N LYS A 98 -8.19 15.53 -32.41
CA LYS A 98 -8.95 16.40 -33.31
C LYS A 98 -8.84 17.88 -32.93
N ASP A 99 -8.85 18.18 -31.64
CA ASP A 99 -8.72 19.54 -31.10
C ASP A 99 -7.25 20.01 -30.96
N ASN A 100 -6.27 19.19 -31.36
CA ASN A 100 -4.83 19.43 -31.20
C ASN A 100 -4.42 19.79 -29.75
N LYS A 101 -5.02 19.09 -28.78
CA LYS A 101 -4.77 19.24 -27.34
C LYS A 101 -3.62 18.37 -26.88
N LYS A 102 -2.81 18.87 -25.93
CA LYS A 102 -1.65 18.15 -25.37
C LYS A 102 -2.07 16.89 -24.60
N GLU A 103 -3.29 16.87 -24.07
CA GLU A 103 -3.87 15.73 -23.37
C GLU A 103 -3.97 14.47 -24.23
N ALA A 104 -3.94 14.58 -25.57
CA ALA A 104 -3.94 13.44 -26.48
C ALA A 104 -2.77 12.46 -26.19
N GLU A 105 -1.55 12.96 -25.96
CA GLU A 105 -0.40 12.12 -25.64
C GLU A 105 -0.58 11.38 -24.30
N VAL A 106 -1.26 12.02 -23.34
CA VAL A 106 -1.56 11.41 -22.05
C VAL A 106 -2.65 10.35 -22.17
N ALA A 107 -3.68 10.59 -22.99
CA ALA A 107 -4.70 9.60 -23.31
C ALA A 107 -4.08 8.37 -23.99
N LYS A 108 -3.19 8.58 -24.95
CA LYS A 108 -2.41 7.49 -25.58
C LYS A 108 -1.61 6.68 -24.56
N PHE A 109 -0.92 7.35 -23.63
CA PHE A 109 -0.23 6.66 -22.53
C PHE A 109 -1.18 5.78 -21.71
N TYR A 110 -2.39 6.27 -21.37
CA TYR A 110 -3.36 5.47 -20.62
C TYR A 110 -3.91 4.29 -21.41
N ILE A 111 -4.17 4.44 -22.70
CA ILE A 111 -4.59 3.34 -23.58
C ILE A 111 -3.57 2.21 -23.49
N GLU A 112 -2.30 2.50 -23.78
CA GLU A 112 -1.22 1.51 -23.74
C GLU A 112 -1.04 0.91 -22.33
N TYR A 113 -1.24 1.71 -21.28
CA TYR A 113 -1.07 1.26 -19.91
C TYR A 113 -2.21 0.33 -19.46
N PHE A 114 -3.47 0.68 -19.79
CA PHE A 114 -4.63 -0.15 -19.48
C PHE A 114 -4.63 -1.46 -20.27
N GLU A 115 -4.19 -1.46 -21.53
CA GLU A 115 -3.96 -2.68 -22.30
C GLU A 115 -2.95 -3.61 -21.62
N LYS A 116 -1.82 -3.07 -21.15
CA LYS A 116 -0.81 -3.86 -20.41
C LYS A 116 -1.34 -4.41 -19.09
N ILE A 117 -2.16 -3.65 -18.37
CA ILE A 117 -2.81 -4.09 -17.14
C ILE A 117 -3.79 -5.22 -17.43
N LEU A 118 -4.62 -5.09 -18.46
CA LEU A 118 -5.57 -6.13 -18.88
C LEU A 118 -4.85 -7.41 -19.29
N ASP A 119 -3.82 -7.29 -20.14
CA ASP A 119 -3.02 -8.43 -20.58
C ASP A 119 -2.36 -9.15 -19.39
N PHE A 120 -1.76 -8.40 -18.47
CA PHE A 120 -1.18 -9.00 -17.28
C PHE A 120 -2.24 -9.71 -16.43
N PHE A 121 -3.35 -9.01 -16.11
CA PHE A 121 -4.40 -9.55 -15.25
C PHE A 121 -5.04 -10.79 -15.87
N LYS A 122 -5.36 -10.78 -17.17
CA LYS A 122 -6.02 -11.87 -17.88
C LYS A 122 -5.06 -13.00 -18.27
N ASN A 123 -3.99 -12.68 -18.98
CA ASN A 123 -3.14 -13.67 -19.66
C ASN A 123 -1.98 -14.11 -18.77
N LYS A 124 -1.32 -13.19 -18.05
CA LYS A 124 -0.14 -13.53 -17.23
C LYS A 124 -0.51 -14.22 -15.92
N ILE A 125 -1.56 -13.75 -15.23
CA ILE A 125 -1.95 -14.27 -13.91
C ILE A 125 -3.34 -14.91 -13.87
N SER A 126 -4.02 -15.06 -15.02
CA SER A 126 -5.33 -15.74 -15.13
C SER A 126 -6.37 -15.25 -14.14
N TYR A 127 -6.44 -13.93 -13.96
CA TYR A 127 -7.27 -13.19 -13.02
C TYR A 127 -7.04 -13.52 -11.54
N ASN A 128 -6.01 -14.31 -11.20
CA ASN A 128 -5.79 -14.81 -9.85
C ASN A 128 -4.60 -14.12 -9.17
N ILE A 129 -4.82 -12.86 -8.77
CA ILE A 129 -3.78 -12.04 -8.12
C ILE A 129 -3.31 -12.64 -6.78
N VAL A 130 -4.22 -13.21 -5.99
CA VAL A 130 -3.89 -13.85 -4.71
C VAL A 130 -3.06 -15.11 -4.93
N GLY A 131 -3.39 -15.90 -5.96
CA GLY A 131 -2.59 -17.05 -6.37
C GLY A 131 -1.19 -16.64 -6.83
N TYR A 132 -1.08 -15.56 -7.59
CA TYR A 132 0.21 -15.00 -8.00
C TYR A 132 1.07 -14.59 -6.79
N TRP A 133 0.51 -13.83 -5.83
CA TRP A 133 1.22 -13.47 -4.60
C TRP A 133 1.58 -14.68 -3.74
N SER A 134 0.69 -15.68 -3.67
CA SER A 134 0.97 -16.96 -2.99
C SER A 134 2.18 -17.67 -3.58
N ASN A 135 2.36 -17.63 -4.90
CA ASN A 135 3.54 -18.19 -5.57
C ASN A 135 4.82 -17.41 -5.18
N LEU A 136 4.77 -16.07 -5.24
CA LEU A 136 5.90 -15.22 -4.84
C LEU A 136 6.31 -15.44 -3.38
N GLN A 137 5.35 -15.68 -2.48
CA GLN A 137 5.66 -16.04 -1.09
C GLN A 137 6.32 -17.41 -0.97
N ARG A 138 5.97 -18.38 -1.81
CA ARG A 138 6.63 -19.70 -1.80
C ARG A 138 8.06 -19.62 -2.35
N GLU A 139 8.30 -18.72 -3.30
CA GLU A 139 9.62 -18.45 -3.88
C GLU A 139 10.50 -17.57 -2.97
N GLY A 140 9.93 -16.96 -1.93
CA GLY A 140 10.65 -16.19 -0.92
C GLY A 140 10.69 -14.68 -1.16
N TYR A 141 10.12 -14.19 -2.26
CA TYR A 141 10.11 -12.74 -2.57
C TYR A 141 9.14 -11.93 -1.67
N LEU A 142 8.03 -12.55 -1.25
CA LEU A 142 7.03 -11.92 -0.38
C LEU A 142 6.95 -12.60 0.98
N ASP A 143 6.98 -11.82 2.05
CA ASP A 143 6.42 -12.21 3.34
C ASP A 143 4.98 -11.66 3.44
N ILE A 144 3.98 -12.52 3.24
CA ILE A 144 2.58 -12.09 3.27
C ILE A 144 2.07 -12.25 4.69
N ILE A 145 1.59 -11.16 5.28
CA ILE A 145 1.00 -11.12 6.62
C ILE A 145 -0.52 -11.00 6.56
N THR A 146 -1.19 -11.55 7.56
CA THR A 146 -2.65 -11.43 7.70
C THR A 146 -3.03 -10.19 8.49
N SER A 147 -4.33 -10.03 8.78
CA SER A 147 -4.86 -9.05 9.71
C SER A 147 -6.08 -9.66 10.44
N SER A 148 -6.80 -8.85 11.21
CA SER A 148 -8.13 -9.25 11.68
C SER A 148 -9.10 -9.38 10.51
N ALA A 149 -10.09 -10.27 10.64
CA ALA A 149 -11.00 -10.65 9.56
C ALA A 149 -11.55 -9.46 8.75
N THR A 150 -12.01 -8.42 9.44
CA THR A 150 -12.63 -7.25 8.81
C THR A 150 -11.92 -5.95 9.17
N HIS A 151 -10.62 -6.00 9.49
CA HIS A 151 -9.85 -4.84 9.94
C HIS A 151 -10.47 -4.15 11.18
N ALA A 152 -11.06 -4.93 12.09
CA ALA A 152 -11.73 -4.41 13.27
C ALA A 152 -10.73 -3.76 14.24
N TYR A 153 -11.07 -2.59 14.79
CA TYR A 153 -10.26 -1.89 15.79
C TYR A 153 -10.23 -2.66 17.13
N LEU A 154 -9.31 -3.63 17.22
CA LEU A 154 -9.28 -4.67 18.26
C LEU A 154 -9.28 -4.12 19.69
N PRO A 155 -8.55 -3.04 20.03
CA PRO A 155 -8.52 -2.55 21.40
C PRO A 155 -9.89 -2.15 21.96
N LEU A 156 -10.83 -1.71 21.11
CA LEU A 156 -12.16 -1.25 21.53
C LEU A 156 -13.24 -2.34 21.48
N LEU A 157 -12.91 -3.55 21.02
CA LEU A 157 -13.82 -4.68 21.12
C LEU A 157 -14.02 -5.07 22.58
N LYS A 158 -15.28 -5.01 23.05
CA LYS A 158 -15.66 -5.22 24.45
C LYS A 158 -15.47 -6.67 24.93
N LYS A 159 -15.63 -7.64 24.04
CA LYS A 159 -15.59 -9.07 24.39
C LYS A 159 -14.31 -9.71 23.87
N ASN A 160 -13.62 -10.47 24.72
CA ASN A 160 -12.48 -11.29 24.32
C ASN A 160 -12.83 -12.27 23.20
N SER A 161 -14.05 -12.80 23.19
CA SER A 161 -14.54 -13.67 22.10
C SER A 161 -14.63 -12.95 20.75
N SER A 162 -14.89 -11.64 20.74
CA SER A 162 -14.89 -10.85 19.50
C SER A 162 -13.47 -10.65 18.96
N ILE A 163 -12.50 -10.39 19.83
CA ILE A 163 -11.08 -10.31 19.45
C ILE A 163 -10.60 -11.66 18.92
N TYR A 164 -10.90 -12.74 19.65
CA TYR A 164 -10.58 -14.11 19.24
C TYR A 164 -11.17 -14.44 17.87
N ALA A 165 -12.47 -14.19 17.67
CA ALA A 165 -13.14 -14.50 16.41
C ALA A 165 -12.54 -13.72 15.22
N GLN A 166 -12.23 -12.45 15.41
CA GLN A 166 -11.60 -11.61 14.40
C GLN A 166 -10.22 -12.14 13.98
N LEU A 167 -9.39 -12.57 14.94
CA LEU A 167 -8.07 -13.11 14.67
C LEU A 167 -8.12 -14.55 14.11
N TYR A 168 -8.99 -15.40 14.66
CA TYR A 168 -9.22 -16.76 14.17
C TYR A 168 -9.65 -16.75 12.71
N VAL A 169 -10.71 -16.02 12.38
CA VAL A 169 -11.20 -15.93 10.99
C VAL A 169 -10.15 -15.32 10.07
N GLY A 170 -9.37 -14.33 10.56
CA GLY A 170 -8.27 -13.76 9.78
C GLY A 170 -7.17 -14.77 9.45
N ARG A 171 -6.79 -15.62 10.41
CA ARG A 171 -5.86 -16.73 10.20
C ARG A 171 -6.43 -17.78 9.23
N GLU A 172 -7.65 -18.25 9.44
CA GLU A 172 -8.25 -19.28 8.60
C GLU A 172 -8.42 -18.82 7.14
N SER A 173 -8.85 -17.56 6.97
CA SER A 173 -8.98 -16.94 5.65
C SER A 173 -7.64 -16.83 4.93
N TYR A 174 -6.54 -16.57 5.65
CA TYR A 174 -5.18 -16.59 5.13
C TYR A 174 -4.76 -18.01 4.73
N VAL A 175 -4.89 -18.99 5.64
CA VAL A 175 -4.46 -20.38 5.40
C VAL A 175 -5.13 -20.95 4.16
N ARG A 176 -6.43 -20.69 3.98
CA ARG A 176 -7.20 -21.14 2.81
C ARG A 176 -6.63 -20.61 1.48
N LYS A 177 -6.06 -19.41 1.45
CA LYS A 177 -5.61 -18.75 0.20
C LYS A 177 -4.12 -18.94 -0.07
N PHE A 178 -3.32 -18.94 0.98
CA PHE A 178 -1.86 -19.00 0.89
C PHE A 178 -1.27 -20.37 1.22
N ASN A 179 -2.09 -21.32 1.68
CA ASN A 179 -1.72 -22.68 2.04
C ASN A 179 -0.53 -22.75 3.04
N LYS A 180 -0.45 -21.76 3.93
CA LYS A 180 0.52 -21.63 5.02
C LYS A 180 -0.14 -20.96 6.21
N SER A 181 0.40 -21.17 7.41
CA SER A 181 0.03 -20.32 8.56
C SER A 181 0.78 -18.99 8.47
N PRO A 182 0.14 -17.84 8.75
CA PRO A 182 0.80 -16.55 8.74
C PRO A 182 1.76 -16.45 9.93
N MET A 183 2.97 -15.93 9.70
CA MET A 183 3.92 -15.64 10.79
C MET A 183 3.72 -14.23 11.35
N GLY A 184 3.41 -13.26 10.49
CA GLY A 184 3.14 -11.88 10.88
C GLY A 184 1.67 -11.51 10.82
N ILE A 185 1.32 -10.44 11.53
CA ILE A 185 0.01 -9.79 11.45
C ILE A 185 0.15 -8.27 11.37
N TRP A 186 -0.63 -7.65 10.50
CA TRP A 186 -0.93 -6.23 10.60
C TRP A 186 -2.10 -6.03 11.57
N LEU A 187 -1.83 -5.48 12.76
CA LEU A 187 -2.91 -5.05 13.64
C LEU A 187 -3.63 -3.86 13.01
N PRO A 188 -4.97 -3.86 12.91
CA PRO A 188 -5.71 -2.74 12.34
C PRO A 188 -5.33 -1.42 12.99
N GLU A 189 -4.94 -0.45 12.17
CA GLU A 189 -4.43 0.87 12.58
C GLU A 189 -3.19 0.84 13.49
N CYS A 190 -2.41 -0.26 13.47
CA CYS A 190 -1.38 -0.53 14.47
C CYS A 190 -1.90 -0.41 15.92
N ALA A 191 -3.21 -0.60 16.10
CA ALA A 191 -3.89 -0.33 17.37
C ALA A 191 -3.65 -1.48 18.34
N TYR A 192 -2.85 -1.18 19.37
CA TYR A 192 -2.45 -2.15 20.38
C TYR A 192 -2.97 -1.78 21.77
N LYS A 193 -3.38 -2.79 22.53
CA LYS A 193 -3.53 -2.72 23.98
C LYS A 193 -2.87 -3.95 24.60
N PRO A 194 -2.27 -3.85 25.80
CA PRO A 194 -1.77 -5.00 26.53
C PRO A 194 -2.81 -6.11 26.64
N GLY A 195 -2.38 -7.35 26.40
CA GLY A 195 -3.21 -8.53 26.32
C GLY A 195 -3.55 -8.99 24.90
N ILE A 196 -3.42 -8.14 23.87
CA ILE A 196 -3.61 -8.56 22.47
C ILE A 196 -2.57 -9.61 22.08
N GLU A 197 -1.32 -9.45 22.52
CA GLU A 197 -0.22 -10.39 22.26
C GLU A 197 -0.54 -11.83 22.67
N LYS A 198 -1.34 -12.01 23.74
CA LYS A 198 -1.76 -13.35 24.19
C LYS A 198 -2.68 -14.05 23.19
N PHE A 199 -3.53 -13.29 22.49
CA PHE A 199 -4.34 -13.85 21.41
C PHE A 199 -3.46 -14.19 20.21
N LEU A 200 -2.46 -13.36 19.92
CA LEU A 200 -1.51 -13.61 18.84
C LEU A 200 -0.73 -14.91 19.08
N GLU A 201 -0.28 -15.17 20.31
CA GLU A 201 0.38 -16.44 20.68
C GLU A 201 -0.51 -17.67 20.47
N ILE A 202 -1.80 -17.59 20.80
CA ILE A 202 -2.75 -18.70 20.59
C ILE A 202 -2.80 -19.11 19.11
N PHE A 203 -2.63 -18.15 18.20
CA PHE A 203 -2.67 -18.37 16.76
C PHE A 203 -1.28 -18.55 16.13
N ASP A 204 -0.25 -18.70 16.95
CA ASP A 204 1.16 -18.83 16.56
C ASP A 204 1.71 -17.65 15.72
N ILE A 205 1.11 -16.47 15.86
CA ILE A 205 1.59 -15.25 15.24
C ILE A 205 2.85 -14.79 15.97
N LYS A 206 3.93 -14.58 15.21
CA LYS A 206 5.27 -14.28 15.70
C LYS A 206 5.55 -12.80 15.81
N TYR A 207 4.96 -11.97 14.96
CA TYR A 207 5.26 -10.54 14.99
C TYR A 207 4.13 -9.61 14.50
N PHE A 208 4.20 -8.35 14.91
CA PHE A 208 3.34 -7.25 14.42
C PHE A 208 4.07 -5.89 14.46
N PHE A 209 3.36 -4.83 14.09
CA PHE A 209 3.89 -3.47 13.95
C PHE A 209 3.17 -2.48 14.87
N VAL A 210 3.91 -1.49 15.38
CA VAL A 210 3.38 -0.35 16.15
C VAL A 210 3.98 0.96 15.67
N ASP A 211 3.30 2.06 15.98
CA ASP A 211 3.80 3.39 15.68
C ASP A 211 4.99 3.79 16.60
N THR A 212 5.82 4.74 16.13
CA THR A 212 7.09 5.15 16.75
C THR A 212 6.95 5.46 18.25
N HIS A 213 5.91 6.20 18.64
CA HIS A 213 5.67 6.63 20.01
C HIS A 213 5.38 5.46 20.99
N THR A 214 4.94 4.30 20.48
CA THR A 214 4.70 3.11 21.31
C THR A 214 6.01 2.54 21.85
N ILE A 215 7.11 2.64 21.08
CA ILE A 215 8.44 2.16 21.49
C ILE A 215 9.20 3.24 22.25
N LEU A 216 9.31 4.44 21.67
CA LEU A 216 10.12 5.52 22.23
C LEU A 216 9.45 6.22 23.43
N GLY A 217 8.13 6.14 23.54
CA GLY A 217 7.33 7.02 24.39
C GLY A 217 7.15 8.40 23.76
N GLY A 218 6.56 9.33 24.51
CA GLY A 218 6.27 10.69 24.03
C GLY A 218 4.94 10.78 23.29
N GLU A 219 4.72 11.91 22.61
CA GLU A 219 3.52 12.14 21.80
C GLU A 219 3.64 11.48 20.42
N SER A 220 2.48 11.12 19.84
CA SER A 220 2.40 10.73 18.43
C SER A 220 2.73 11.91 17.52
N SER A 221 3.23 11.63 16.31
CA SER A 221 3.41 12.66 15.30
C SER A 221 2.07 13.19 14.79
N ASP A 222 1.95 14.51 14.60
CA ASP A 222 0.74 15.11 14.02
C ASP A 222 0.70 14.89 12.50
N TYR A 223 -0.10 13.95 12.00
CA TYR A 223 -0.29 13.74 10.55
C TYR A 223 -1.29 14.77 9.95
N PRO A 224 -1.10 15.25 8.71
CA PRO A 224 0.00 15.01 7.76
C PRO A 224 1.12 16.06 7.81
N TYR A 225 1.09 17.00 8.76
CA TYR A 225 1.99 18.15 8.82
C TYR A 225 3.31 17.87 9.55
N PHE A 226 3.35 16.82 10.36
CA PHE A 226 4.49 16.33 11.12
C PHE A 226 5.25 17.45 11.84
N LYS A 227 4.50 18.35 12.51
CA LYS A 227 5.11 19.43 13.30
C LYS A 227 6.03 18.81 14.34
N LYS A 228 7.28 19.24 14.33
CA LYS A 228 8.32 18.79 15.26
C LYS A 228 7.92 19.26 16.66
N LYS A 229 7.22 18.42 17.41
CA LYS A 229 7.01 18.65 18.84
C LYS A 229 8.29 18.20 19.54
N GLU A 230 8.84 19.07 20.39
CA GLU A 230 9.93 18.68 21.27
C GLU A 230 9.44 17.55 22.17
N VAL A 231 9.80 16.32 21.82
CA VAL A 231 9.66 15.21 22.74
C VAL A 231 10.74 15.43 23.77
N GLU A 232 10.36 15.74 25.01
CA GLU A 232 11.26 15.55 26.14
C GLU A 232 11.79 14.13 26.04
N SER A 233 13.05 13.98 25.65
CA SER A 233 13.71 12.69 25.58
C SER A 233 13.82 12.18 27.01
N LYS A 234 12.76 11.52 27.49
CA LYS A 234 12.91 10.60 28.62
C LYS A 234 14.01 9.65 28.19
N LYS A 235 15.13 9.68 28.91
CA LYS A 235 16.28 8.79 28.73
C LYS A 235 15.82 7.33 28.77
N ASN A 236 15.33 6.85 27.64
CA ASN A 236 14.97 5.46 27.43
C ASN A 236 15.95 4.94 26.38
N ASN A 237 16.67 3.87 26.72
CA ASN A 237 17.59 3.18 25.81
C ASN A 237 16.82 2.35 24.74
N ARG A 238 15.62 2.80 24.35
CA ARG A 238 14.76 2.13 23.36
C ARG A 238 15.00 2.75 21.99
N SER A 239 14.94 1.92 20.95
CA SER A 239 15.18 2.31 19.57
C SER A 239 14.18 1.59 18.67
N ILE A 240 13.57 2.33 17.74
CA ILE A 240 12.68 1.75 16.72
C ILE A 240 13.42 0.84 15.72
N TYR A 241 14.76 0.90 15.69
CA TYR A 241 15.58 0.06 14.82
C TYR A 241 15.84 -1.34 15.40
N LYS A 242 15.26 -1.67 16.56
CA LYS A 242 15.37 -2.97 17.20
C LYS A 242 13.99 -3.63 17.36
N PRO A 243 13.88 -4.94 17.11
CA PRO A 243 12.69 -5.69 17.50
C PRO A 243 12.62 -5.86 19.02
N TYR A 244 11.42 -5.90 19.59
CA TYR A 244 11.19 -6.17 21.01
C TYR A 244 10.23 -7.33 21.21
N LEU A 245 10.50 -8.18 22.22
CA LEU A 245 9.48 -9.09 22.73
C LEU A 245 8.45 -8.30 23.54
N VAL A 246 7.17 -8.62 23.34
CA VAL A 246 6.07 -7.92 24.01
C VAL A 246 5.76 -8.60 25.34
N SER A 247 6.02 -7.89 26.45
CA SER A 247 5.72 -8.38 27.81
C SER A 247 6.38 -9.76 28.05
N ASN A 248 5.64 -10.73 28.61
CA ASN A 248 6.07 -12.10 28.80
C ASN A 248 5.63 -13.04 27.66
N SER A 249 5.33 -12.50 26.47
CA SER A 249 4.96 -13.29 25.29
C SER A 249 6.16 -13.56 24.38
N ASN A 250 6.03 -14.54 23.49
CA ASN A 250 6.98 -14.82 22.41
C ASN A 250 6.70 -13.99 21.14
N VAL A 251 5.85 -12.95 21.23
CA VAL A 251 5.50 -12.10 20.09
C VAL A 251 6.45 -10.93 19.99
N ILE A 252 6.97 -10.70 18.80
CA ILE A 252 7.88 -9.61 18.46
C ILE A 252 7.10 -8.41 17.94
N VAL A 253 7.53 -7.21 18.32
CA VAL A 253 7.01 -5.95 17.78
C VAL A 253 8.12 -5.15 17.10
N PHE A 254 7.79 -4.60 15.93
CA PHE A 254 8.61 -3.65 15.19
C PHE A 254 8.00 -2.24 15.28
N GLY A 255 8.86 -1.23 15.48
CA GLY A 255 8.44 0.17 15.47
C GLY A 255 8.55 0.77 14.08
N ARG A 256 7.54 1.54 13.67
CA ARG A 256 7.57 2.37 12.46
C ARG A 256 8.71 3.39 12.52
N ASP A 257 9.46 3.53 11.44
CA ASP A 257 10.41 4.63 11.26
C ASP A 257 9.71 5.90 10.77
N SER A 258 9.72 6.93 11.62
CA SER A 258 9.04 8.20 11.36
C SER A 258 9.73 8.99 10.25
N ARG A 259 11.06 8.92 10.13
CA ARG A 259 11.84 9.69 9.15
C ARG A 259 11.51 9.31 7.72
N THR A 260 11.54 8.01 7.41
CA THR A 260 11.19 7.47 6.09
C THR A 260 9.70 7.67 5.79
N SER A 261 8.86 7.46 6.79
CA SER A 261 7.42 7.71 6.68
C SER A 261 7.09 9.17 6.33
N MET A 262 7.71 10.13 7.02
CA MET A 262 7.52 11.56 6.77
C MET A 262 7.98 11.95 5.36
N GLN A 263 9.07 11.35 4.86
CA GLN A 263 9.59 11.59 3.52
C GLN A 263 8.60 11.25 2.40
N VAL A 264 7.73 10.26 2.64
CA VAL A 264 6.71 9.89 1.66
C VAL A 264 5.40 10.61 1.93
N TRP A 265 4.99 10.73 3.19
CA TRP A 265 3.62 11.13 3.56
C TRP A 265 3.45 12.60 3.95
N SER A 266 4.52 13.39 4.06
CA SER A 266 4.40 14.82 4.38
C SER A 266 3.60 15.58 3.31
N ALA A 267 2.56 16.31 3.72
CA ALA A 267 1.80 17.16 2.81
C ALA A 267 2.65 18.30 2.22
N GLU A 268 3.68 18.76 2.94
CA GLU A 268 4.50 19.90 2.56
C GLU A 268 5.66 19.51 1.65
N TRP A 269 6.37 18.43 1.94
CA TRP A 269 7.63 18.06 1.27
C TRP A 269 7.71 16.57 0.90
N GLY A 270 6.64 15.80 1.12
CA GLY A 270 6.57 14.41 0.69
C GLY A 270 6.55 14.30 -0.84
N TYR A 271 7.20 13.25 -1.36
CA TYR A 271 7.32 13.03 -2.80
C TYR A 271 6.01 13.13 -3.59
N PRO A 272 4.87 12.57 -3.13
CA PRO A 272 3.61 12.61 -3.88
C PRO A 272 3.13 14.02 -4.22
N GLY A 273 3.62 15.03 -3.51
CA GLY A 273 3.29 16.43 -3.75
C GLY A 273 4.11 17.14 -4.84
N ASP A 274 5.06 16.45 -5.50
CA ASP A 274 5.85 17.04 -6.56
C ASP A 274 4.99 17.49 -7.75
N GLY A 275 5.26 18.69 -8.28
CA GLY A 275 4.49 19.30 -9.36
C GLY A 275 4.48 18.50 -10.67
N VAL A 276 5.41 17.56 -10.89
CA VAL A 276 5.39 16.73 -12.11
C VAL A 276 4.48 15.51 -12.00
N TYR A 277 4.09 15.11 -10.78
CA TYR A 277 3.23 13.96 -10.59
C TYR A 277 1.77 14.25 -10.94
N ARG A 278 1.05 13.18 -11.29
CA ARG A 278 -0.35 13.23 -11.70
C ARG A 278 -1.23 13.82 -10.57
N GLU A 279 -2.05 14.81 -10.90
CA GLU A 279 -3.02 15.42 -9.98
C GLU A 279 -4.20 14.47 -9.78
N PHE A 280 -4.40 14.03 -8.54
CA PHE A 280 -5.46 13.08 -8.20
C PHE A 280 -6.87 13.69 -8.31
N HIS A 281 -7.00 14.98 -7.96
CA HIS A 281 -8.31 15.63 -7.81
C HIS A 281 -8.88 16.17 -9.13
N LYS A 282 -8.05 16.34 -10.17
CA LYS A 282 -8.50 16.83 -11.48
C LYS A 282 -8.81 15.66 -12.39
N LYS A 283 -10.11 15.38 -12.54
CA LYS A 283 -10.64 14.33 -13.41
C LYS A 283 -11.31 14.98 -14.62
N ALA A 284 -11.20 14.37 -15.79
CA ALA A 284 -11.92 14.81 -16.98
C ALA A 284 -13.43 14.59 -16.78
N ASP A 285 -14.25 15.56 -17.18
CA ASP A 285 -15.69 15.56 -16.93
C ASP A 285 -16.41 14.35 -17.55
N THR A 286 -15.89 13.83 -18.66
CA THR A 286 -16.46 12.70 -19.40
C THR A 286 -15.97 11.36 -18.85
N SER A 287 -14.65 11.13 -18.88
CA SER A 287 -14.04 9.83 -18.58
C SER A 287 -13.71 9.60 -17.11
N GLY A 288 -13.60 10.68 -16.35
CA GLY A 288 -13.05 10.66 -15.01
C GLY A 288 -11.54 10.35 -14.95
N ILE A 289 -10.83 10.32 -16.09
CA ILE A 289 -9.38 10.06 -16.16
C ILE A 289 -8.61 11.34 -15.79
N GLN A 290 -7.48 11.18 -15.11
CA GLN A 290 -6.63 12.30 -14.69
C GLN A 290 -5.51 12.57 -15.72
N TYR A 291 -5.68 13.63 -16.52
CA TYR A 291 -4.73 14.05 -17.57
C TYR A 291 -3.77 15.17 -17.15
N TRP A 292 -3.85 15.64 -15.91
CA TRP A 292 -3.10 16.81 -15.44
C TRP A 292 -2.12 16.44 -14.34
N ARG A 293 -1.10 17.26 -14.16
CA ARG A 293 -0.12 17.16 -13.08
C ARG A 293 -0.40 18.16 -11.97
N ILE A 294 0.10 17.88 -10.78
CA ILE A 294 -0.03 18.73 -9.59
C ILE A 294 0.39 20.16 -9.91
N THR A 295 1.41 20.34 -10.75
CA THR A 295 1.95 21.63 -11.22
C THR A 295 2.59 22.43 -10.10
N ASP A 296 1.75 22.86 -9.16
CA ASP A 296 2.09 23.50 -7.91
C ASP A 296 0.96 23.19 -6.91
N LYS A 297 1.30 23.01 -5.62
CA LYS A 297 0.33 22.69 -4.57
C LYS A 297 -0.66 23.83 -4.28
N THR A 298 -0.29 25.07 -4.60
CA THR A 298 -1.10 26.27 -4.36
C THR A 298 -2.09 26.57 -5.48
N LYS A 299 -1.89 25.99 -6.67
CA LYS A 299 -2.73 26.23 -7.84
C LYS A 299 -4.07 25.51 -7.75
N GLY A 300 -5.12 26.19 -8.20
CA GLY A 300 -6.45 25.59 -8.35
C GLY A 300 -6.52 24.59 -9.51
N LEU A 301 -7.62 23.81 -9.59
CA LEU A 301 -7.78 22.79 -10.63
C LEU A 301 -7.77 23.37 -12.06
N GLY A 302 -8.28 24.59 -12.25
CA GLY A 302 -8.26 25.26 -13.56
C GLY A 302 -6.85 25.58 -14.09
N GLU A 303 -5.85 25.64 -13.21
CA GLU A 303 -4.48 26.10 -13.53
C GLU A 303 -3.46 24.96 -13.61
N LYS A 304 -3.92 23.72 -13.48
CA LYS A 304 -3.08 22.52 -13.58
C LYS A 304 -2.68 22.27 -15.03
N ASP A 305 -1.38 22.14 -15.26
CA ASP A 305 -0.81 21.80 -16.55
C ASP A 305 -1.07 20.33 -16.90
N VAL A 306 -0.95 20.00 -18.19
CA VAL A 306 -1.05 18.63 -18.68
C VAL A 306 0.08 17.78 -18.11
N TYR A 307 -0.25 16.54 -17.74
CA TYR A 307 0.70 15.56 -17.22
C TYR A 307 1.68 15.09 -18.30
N ASP A 308 2.93 14.88 -17.91
CA ASP A 308 3.95 14.29 -18.79
C ASP A 308 4.48 13.00 -18.13
N PRO A 309 4.09 11.81 -18.63
CA PRO A 309 4.54 10.55 -18.07
C PRO A 309 6.06 10.33 -18.10
N LEU A 310 6.77 10.90 -19.10
CA LEU A 310 8.22 10.76 -19.22
C LEU A 310 8.95 11.62 -18.19
N LEU A 311 8.48 12.86 -18.01
CA LEU A 311 9.01 13.76 -16.98
C LEU A 311 8.78 13.19 -15.57
N ALA A 312 7.57 12.69 -15.31
CA ALA A 312 7.25 12.06 -14.04
C ALA A 312 8.12 10.81 -13.77
N LYS A 313 8.36 10.00 -14.81
CA LYS A 313 9.28 8.85 -14.71
C LYS A 313 10.70 9.27 -14.35
N GLY A 314 11.21 10.36 -14.91
CA GLY A 314 12.51 10.92 -14.53
C GLY A 314 12.55 11.28 -13.05
N ARG A 315 11.52 11.98 -12.56
CA ARG A 315 11.42 12.36 -11.14
C ARG A 315 11.32 11.16 -10.19
N VAL A 316 10.69 10.07 -10.60
CA VAL A 316 10.65 8.83 -9.80
C VAL A 316 12.06 8.31 -9.51
N TYR A 317 12.99 8.36 -10.48
CA TYR A 317 14.37 7.92 -10.27
C TYR A 317 15.08 8.80 -9.23
N GLU A 318 14.98 10.12 -9.37
CA GLU A 318 15.59 11.07 -8.44
C GLU A 318 15.04 10.89 -7.02
N HIS A 319 13.72 10.68 -6.87
CA HIS A 319 13.11 10.41 -5.57
C HIS A 319 13.51 9.07 -4.97
N ALA A 320 13.70 8.04 -5.80
CA ALA A 320 14.21 6.75 -5.36
C ALA A 320 15.67 6.87 -4.88
N GLU A 321 16.54 7.54 -5.62
CA GLU A 321 17.93 7.83 -5.21
C GLU A 321 17.98 8.62 -3.91
N HIS A 322 17.14 9.66 -3.78
CA HIS A 322 17.02 10.43 -2.54
C HIS A 322 16.57 9.54 -1.38
N PHE A 323 15.58 8.68 -1.58
CA PHE A 323 15.09 7.79 -0.52
C PHE A 323 16.17 6.80 -0.06
N VAL A 324 16.93 6.22 -1.00
CA VAL A 324 18.08 5.36 -0.67
C VAL A 324 19.13 6.15 0.10
N SER A 325 19.41 7.40 -0.30
CA SER A 325 20.39 8.24 0.40
C SER A 325 20.00 8.52 1.86
N ILE A 326 18.70 8.60 2.18
CA ILE A 326 18.21 8.73 3.56
C ILE A 326 18.52 7.47 4.35
N LEU A 327 18.23 6.29 3.78
CA LEU A 327 18.50 5.00 4.42
C LEU A 327 20.01 4.78 4.69
N GLU A 328 20.87 5.23 3.77
CA GLU A 328 22.31 5.04 3.85
C GLU A 328 22.99 6.07 4.77
N ASN A 329 22.63 7.35 4.62
CA ASN A 329 23.41 8.47 5.17
C ASN A 329 22.77 9.15 6.39
N GLU A 330 21.43 9.14 6.53
CA GLU A 330 20.76 9.84 7.64
C GLU A 330 20.44 8.93 8.82
N ILE A 331 20.24 7.63 8.59
CA ILE A 331 20.00 6.66 9.65
C ILE A 331 21.36 6.14 10.12
N GLU A 332 21.84 6.61 11.28
CA GLU A 332 23.13 6.17 11.81
C GLU A 332 23.07 4.82 12.55
N GLU A 333 21.92 4.51 13.17
CA GLU A 333 21.76 3.29 13.97
C GLU A 333 21.82 2.01 13.13
N GLU A 334 22.43 0.96 13.69
CA GLU A 334 22.41 -0.40 13.13
C GLU A 334 21.11 -1.11 13.54
N GLY A 335 20.53 -1.92 12.64
CA GLY A 335 19.28 -2.64 12.93
C GLY A 335 18.31 -2.73 11.75
N ILE A 336 17.01 -2.67 12.03
CA ILE A 336 15.93 -2.87 11.06
C ILE A 336 15.12 -1.58 10.94
N VAL A 337 15.16 -0.96 9.76
CA VAL A 337 14.32 0.19 9.42
C VAL A 337 13.00 -0.34 8.86
N THR A 338 11.90 -0.15 9.60
CA THR A 338 10.57 -0.60 9.17
C THR A 338 9.75 0.58 8.67
N ALA A 339 9.44 0.58 7.37
CA ALA A 339 8.73 1.67 6.68
C ALA A 339 7.31 1.27 6.28
#